data_AF-A0A951UUB1-F1
#
_entry.id   AF-A0A951UUB1-F1
#
_cell.length_a   1.000
_cell.length_b   1.000
_cell.length_c   1.000
_cell.angle_alpha   90.00
_cell.angle_beta   90.00
_cell.angle_gamma   90.00
#
_symmetry.space_group_name_H-M   'P 1'
#
loop_
_entity.id
_entity.type
_entity.pdbx_description
1 polymer ?
#
loop_
_entity_poly.entity_id
_entity_poly.type
_entity_poly.pdbx_seq_one_letter_code
_entity_poly.pdbx_strand_id
1 'polypeptide(L)' 'MPLVTIPKRYLVSEDEESLGLDLPESFLVSLQRDYGKVKKAKGILHHNKEAMLAHLDAIRGEWE' A
#
# COMPACT_ATOMS: atom_id res chain seq x y z
N MET A 1 -10.85 -5.94 5.29
CA MET A 1 -9.86 -6.36 4.27
C MET A 1 -10.40 -5.98 2.89
N PRO A 2 -9.59 -5.43 1.98
CA PRO A 2 -10.05 -5.16 0.62
C PRO A 2 -10.26 -6.47 -0.12
N LEU A 3 -11.46 -6.65 -0.68
CA LEU A 3 -11.79 -7.77 -1.56
C LEU A 3 -11.48 -7.37 -2.99
N VAL A 4 -10.57 -8.08 -3.65
CA VAL A 4 -10.23 -7.85 -5.05
C VAL A 4 -10.90 -8.93 -5.87
N THR A 5 -11.81 -8.53 -6.76
CA THR A 5 -12.51 -9.45 -7.67
C THR A 5 -11.75 -9.50 -8.99
N ILE A 6 -11.33 -10.71 -9.38
CA ILE A 6 -10.57 -10.95 -10.61
C ILE A 6 -11.43 -11.80 -11.55
N PRO A 7 -11.63 -11.37 -12.82
CA PRO A 7 -12.35 -12.19 -13.79
C PRO A 7 -11.66 -13.54 -14.01
N LYS A 8 -12.43 -14.65 -13.96
CA LYS A 8 -11.91 -16.02 -14.12
C LYS A 8 -11.13 -16.27 -15.40
N ARG A 9 -11.37 -15.49 -16.46
CA ARG A 9 -10.65 -15.58 -17.73
C ARG A 9 -9.15 -15.29 -17.64
N TYR A 10 -8.73 -14.62 -16.58
CA TYR A 10 -7.32 -14.30 -16.34
C TYR A 10 -6.65 -15.28 -15.37
N LEU A 11 -7.37 -16.27 -14.85
CA LEU A 11 -6.84 -17.29 -13.96
C LEU A 11 -6.23 -18.42 -14.78
N VAL A 12 -4.92 -18.61 -14.63
CA VAL A 12 -4.14 -19.65 -15.32
C VAL A 12 -3.88 -20.83 -14.39
N SER A 13 -3.56 -20.55 -13.13
CA SER A 13 -3.37 -21.57 -12.11
C SER A 13 -3.85 -21.07 -10.74
N GLU A 14 -4.37 -21.99 -9.94
CA GLU A 14 -4.77 -21.74 -8.57
C GLU A 14 -4.25 -22.90 -7.73
N ASP A 15 -3.47 -22.58 -6.71
CA ASP A 15 -3.04 -23.50 -5.67
C ASP A 15 -3.38 -22.91 -4.28
N GLU A 16 -3.06 -23.63 -3.20
CA GLU A 16 -3.42 -23.19 -1.84
C GLU A 16 -2.68 -21.91 -1.38
N GLU A 17 -1.54 -21.58 -1.99
CA GLU A 17 -0.68 -20.46 -1.57
C GLU A 17 -0.59 -19.34 -2.62
N SER A 18 -1.02 -19.59 -3.85
CA SER A 18 -0.69 -18.77 -5.01
C SER A 18 -1.75 -18.85 -6.13
N LEU A 19 -1.87 -17.73 -6.84
CA LEU A 19 -2.71 -17.59 -8.03
C LEU A 19 -1.82 -17.17 -9.19
N GLY A 20 -1.72 -18.02 -10.21
CA GLY A 20 -1.11 -17.68 -11.49
C GLY A 20 -2.13 -16.95 -12.35
N LEU A 21 -1.87 -15.67 -12.63
CA LEU A 21 -2.76 -14.81 -13.40
C LEU A 21 -2.08 -14.35 -14.69
N ASP A 22 -2.75 -14.49 -15.82
CA ASP A 22 -2.35 -13.89 -17.09
C ASP A 22 -3.16 -12.61 -17.31
N LEU A 23 -2.65 -11.50 -16.78
CA LEU A 23 -3.30 -10.21 -16.85
C LEU A 23 -2.76 -9.39 -18.03
N PRO A 24 -3.63 -8.66 -18.76
CA PRO A 24 -3.18 -7.72 -19.77
C PRO A 24 -2.27 -6.65 -19.16
N GLU A 25 -1.26 -6.22 -19.91
CA GLU A 25 -0.29 -5.23 -19.45
C GLU A 25 -0.94 -3.90 -19.01
N SER A 26 -2.04 -3.52 -19.66
CA SER A 26 -2.87 -2.36 -19.28
C SER A 26 -3.41 -2.43 -17.84
N PHE A 27 -3.72 -3.64 -17.36
CA PHE A 27 -4.19 -3.91 -16.00
C PHE A 27 -3.04 -3.85 -14.98
N LEU A 28 -1.84 -4.28 -15.37
CA LEU A 28 -0.64 -4.16 -14.52
C LEU A 28 -0.25 -2.70 -14.32
N VAL A 29 -0.33 -1.89 -15.37
CA VAL A 29 -0.01 -0.45 -15.33
C VAL A 29 -0.99 0.31 -14.42
N SER A 30 -2.28 -0.02 -14.46
CA SER A 30 -3.28 0.60 -13.57
C SER A 30 -3.03 0.20 -12.10
N LEU A 31 -2.79 -1.09 -11.85
CA LEU A 31 -2.52 -1.59 -10.51
C LEU A 31 -1.23 -0.99 -9.92
N GLN A 32 -0.15 -0.91 -10.71
CA GLN A 32 1.12 -0.28 -10.29
C GLN A 32 0.92 1.20 -9.96
N ARG A 33 0.15 1.92 -10.78
CA ARG A 33 -0.15 3.34 -10.54
C ARG A 33 -0.88 3.52 -9.21
N ASP A 34 -1.88 2.69 -8.95
CA ASP A 34 -2.66 2.78 -7.71
C ASP A 34 -1.85 2.34 -6.49
N TYR A 35 -1.03 1.29 -6.62
CA TYR A 35 -0.10 0.89 -5.58
C TYR A 35 0.94 1.98 -5.28
N GLY A 36 1.43 2.67 -6.32
CA GLY A 36 2.32 3.82 -6.20
C GLY A 36 1.70 4.97 -5.40
N LYS A 37 0.41 5.26 -5.61
CA LYS A 37 -0.33 6.27 -4.83
C LYS A 37 -0.43 5.87 -3.35
N VAL A 38 -0.77 4.61 -3.08
CA VAL A 38 -0.86 4.10 -1.69
C VAL A 38 0.51 4.16 -0.99
N LYS A 39 1.57 3.75 -1.69
CA LYS A 39 2.95 3.82 -1.17
C LYS A 39 3.35 5.26 -0.83
N LYS A 40 3.03 6.22 -1.70
CA LYS A 40 3.30 7.65 -1.47
C LYS A 40 2.51 8.19 -0.29
N ALA A 41 1.21 7.88 -0.19
CA ALA A 41 0.37 8.30 0.93
C ALA A 41 0.88 7.74 2.26
N LYS A 42 1.28 6.46 2.29
CA LYS A 42 1.89 5.83 3.48
C LYS A 42 3.18 6.53 3.92
N GLY A 43 4.02 6.91 2.96
CA GLY A 43 5.26 7.67 3.23
C GLY A 43 4.98 9.04 3.87
N ILE A 44 4.02 9.79 3.33
CA ILE A 44 3.60 11.09 3.89
C ILE A 44 3.05 10.91 5.32
N LEU A 45 2.21 9.90 5.54
CA LEU A 45 1.64 9.62 6.84
C LEU A 45 2.73 9.27 7.89
N HIS A 46 3.74 8.50 7.48
CA HIS A 46 4.88 8.14 8.33
C HIS A 46 5.68 9.37 8.74
N HIS A 47 6.03 10.21 7.77
CA HIS A 47 6.78 11.43 8.02
C HIS A 47 6.04 12.37 8.98
N ASN A 48 4.73 12.56 8.79
CA ASN A 48 3.92 13.38 9.68
C ASN A 48 3.86 12.80 11.10
N LYS A 49 3.76 11.47 11.23
CA LYS A 49 3.80 10.79 12.54
C LYS A 49 5.12 11.04 13.25
N GLU A 50 6.25 10.91 12.55
CA GLU A 50 7.58 11.17 13.13
C GLU A 50 7.71 12.63 13.57
N ALA A 51 7.25 13.58 12.75
CA ALA A 51 7.28 15.00 13.09
C ALA A 51 6.42 15.30 14.34
N MET A 52 5.24 14.69 14.46
CA MET A 52 4.39 14.83 15.65
C MET A 52 5.04 14.26 16.91
N LEU A 53 5.68 13.09 16.81
CA LEU A 53 6.38 12.49 17.94
C LEU A 53 7.57 13.35 18.38
N ALA A 54 8.38 13.83 17.43
CA ALA A 54 9.50 14.72 17.72
C ALA A 54 9.04 16.03 18.38
N HIS A 55 7.90 16.58 17.95
CA HIS A 55 7.30 17.75 18.57
C HIS A 55 6.80 17.47 20.00
N LEU A 56 6.21 16.30 20.25
CA LEU A 56 5.80 15.90 21.59
C LEU A 56 6.99 15.69 22.53
N ASP A 57 8.07 15.10 22.04
CA ASP A 57 9.31 14.92 22.80
C ASP A 57 9.96 16.27 23.13
N ALA A 58 9.97 17.20 22.17
CA ALA A 58 10.46 18.57 22.39
C ALA A 58 9.65 19.30 23.47
N ILE A 59 8.31 19.26 23.38
CA ILE A 59 7.45 19.82 24.43
C ILE A 59 7.75 19.14 25.75
N ARG A 60 7.82 17.81 25.82
CA ARG A 60 8.09 17.12 27.09
C ARG A 60 9.39 17.58 27.75
N GLY A 61 10.45 17.79 26.97
CA GLY A 61 11.73 18.29 27.48
C GLY A 61 11.71 19.74 27.95
N GLU A 62 10.74 20.56 27.54
CA GLU A 62 10.55 21.93 28.05
C GLU A 62 9.84 21.97 29.42
N TRP A 63 9.21 20.87 29.82
CA TRP A 63 8.47 20.76 31.10
C TRP A 63 9.26 20.01 32.19
N GLU A 64 10.42 19.44 31.87
CA GLU A 64 11.41 18.87 32.80
C GLU A 64 12.51 19.90 33.15
#